data_AF-A0A843AIF6-F1
#
_entry.id   AF-A0A843AIF6-F1
#
_cell.length_a   1.000
_cell.length_b   1.000
_cell.length_c   1.000
_cell.angle_alpha   90.00
_cell.angle_beta   90.00
_cell.angle_gamma   90.00
#
_symmetry.space_group_name_H-M   'P 1'
#
loop_
_entity.id
_entity.type
_entity.pdbx_description
1 polymer ?
#
loop_
_entity_poly.entity_id
_entity_poly.type
_entity_poly.pdbx_seq_one_letter_code
_entity_poly.pdbx_strand_id
1 'polypeptide(L)' 'MKWLMRKCSKCKRYTLETERCPYCGGELFVPHPHRFSPEDKYAKYRIAIKLTKERTLNEA' A
#
# COMPACT_ATOMS: atom_id res chain seq x y z
N MET A 1 -1.20 6.06 15.73
CA MET A 1 0.19 6.01 15.21
C MET A 1 0.31 7.04 14.11
N LYS A 2 1.27 7.97 14.23
CA LYS A 2 1.54 8.97 13.18
C LYS A 2 2.74 8.44 12.37
N TRP A 3 2.47 7.88 11.20
CA TRP A 3 3.52 7.35 10.32
C TRP A 3 4.18 8.51 9.57
N LEU A 4 5.42 8.85 9.96
CA LEU A 4 6.19 9.94 9.35
C LEU A 4 6.91 9.50 8.07
N MET A 5 7.39 8.26 8.04
CA MET A 5 8.13 7.75 6.88
C MET A 5 7.20 7.47 5.71
N ARG A 6 7.58 7.96 4.53
CA ARG A 6 6.91 7.76 3.24
C ARG A 6 7.89 7.15 2.25
N LYS A 7 7.37 6.42 1.26
CA LYS A 7 8.15 5.86 0.15
C LYS A 7 7.52 6.25 -1.17
N CYS A 8 8.34 6.58 -2.15
CA CYS A 8 7.86 6.91 -3.49
C CYS A 8 7.49 5.65 -4.29
N SER A 9 6.32 5.65 -4.91
CA SER A 9 5.87 4.57 -5.81
C SER A 9 6.73 4.45 -7.07
N LYS A 10 7.26 5.57 -7.57
CA LYS A 10 8.04 5.66 -8.83
C LYS A 10 9.53 5.38 -8.64
N CYS A 11 10.21 6.12 -7.77
CA CYS A 11 11.68 6.01 -7.59
C CYS A 11 12.09 5.16 -6.37
N LYS A 12 11.14 4.67 -5.57
CA LYS A 12 11.37 3.80 -4.40
C LYS A 12 12.23 4.40 -3.27
N ARG A 13 12.58 5.70 -3.33
CA ARG A 13 13.28 6.41 -2.26
C ARG A 13 12.35 6.70 -1.08
N TYR A 14 12.92 6.73 0.12
CA TYR A 14 12.22 7.14 1.33
C TYR A 14 12.31 8.66 1.50
N THR A 15 11.28 9.23 2.12
CA THR A 15 11.19 10.65 2.44
C THR A 15 10.33 10.86 3.68
N LEU A 16 10.44 12.03 4.30
CA LEU A 16 9.54 12.53 5.34
C LEU A 16 8.50 13.52 4.79
N GLU A 17 8.68 13.95 3.54
CA GLU A 17 7.73 14.82 2.83
C GLU A 17 6.36 14.15 2.72
N THR A 18 5.28 14.92 2.84
CA THR A 18 3.92 14.36 2.87
C THR A 18 3.19 14.47 1.55
N GLU A 19 3.56 15.42 0.69
CA GLU A 19 2.79 15.69 -0.53
C GLU A 19 3.34 14.93 -1.74
N ARG A 20 4.61 15.16 -2.08
CA ARG A 20 5.23 14.61 -3.30
C ARG A 20 6.68 14.22 -3.07
N CYS A 21 7.15 13.25 -3.86
CA CYS A 21 8.56 12.88 -3.81
C CYS A 21 9.46 14.05 -4.24
N PRO A 22 10.40 14.52 -3.40
CA PRO A 22 11.28 15.65 -3.74
C PRO A 22 12.26 15.34 -4.88
N TYR A 23 12.43 14.07 -5.24
CA TYR A 23 13.39 13.64 -6.26
C TYR A 23 12.77 13.45 -7.64
N CYS A 24 11.51 13.04 -7.73
CA CYS A 24 10.88 12.68 -9.01
C CYS A 24 9.43 13.14 -9.16
N GLY A 25 8.87 13.82 -8.15
CA GLY A 25 7.47 14.28 -8.15
C GLY A 25 6.42 13.17 -8.04
N GLY A 26 6.83 11.90 -7.91
CA GLY A 26 5.90 10.77 -7.82
C GLY A 26 5.13 10.72 -6.50
N GLU A 27 4.04 9.97 -6.51
CA GLU A 27 3.18 9.76 -5.34
C GLU A 27 3.91 9.03 -4.21
N LEU A 28 3.54 9.40 -2.99
CA LEU A 28 4.13 8.89 -1.76
C LEU A 28 3.11 8.01 -1.02
N PHE A 29 3.54 6.84 -0.58
CA PHE A 29 2.73 5.93 0.22
C PHE A 29 3.41 5.63 1.56
N VAL A 30 2.63 5.15 2.53
CA VAL A 30 3.16 4.69 3.82
C VAL A 30 3.74 3.30 3.63
N PRO A 31 5.06 3.09 3.85
CA PRO A 31 5.71 1.81 3.61
C PRO A 31 5.45 0.79 4.74
N HIS A 32 4.90 1.23 5.87
CA HIS A 32 4.65 0.35 7.00
C HIS A 32 3.45 -0.57 6.71
N PRO A 33 3.55 -1.89 7.00
CA PRO A 33 2.44 -2.80 6.84
C PRO A 33 1.27 -2.45 7.77
N HIS A 34 0.07 -2.93 7.43
CA HIS A 34 -1.05 -2.82 8.36
C HIS A 34 -0.78 -3.63 9.63
N ARG A 35 -1.32 -3.16 10.76
CA ARG A 35 -1.24 -3.88 12.03
C ARG A 35 -1.92 -5.25 11.89
N PHE A 36 -1.22 -6.30 12.28
CA PHE A 36 -1.76 -7.64 12.30
C PHE A 36 -2.62 -7.86 13.54
N SER A 37 -3.75 -8.56 13.39
CA SER A 37 -4.61 -9.02 14.48
C SER A 37 -4.95 -10.49 14.24
N PRO A 38 -4.78 -11.39 15.23
CA PRO A 38 -5.17 -12.79 15.10
C PRO A 38 -6.66 -13.00 14.79
N GLU A 39 -7.53 -12.09 15.25
CA GLU A 39 -8.98 -12.20 15.04
C GLU A 39 -9.42 -11.78 13.61
N ASP A 40 -8.61 -10.98 12.89
CA ASP A 40 -8.90 -10.36 11.57
C ASP A 40 -10.36 -10.48 11.06
N LYS A 41 -11.24 -9.61 11.57
CA LYS A 41 -12.69 -9.59 11.23
C LYS A 41 -12.96 -9.48 9.73
N TYR A 42 -12.02 -8.94 8.95
CA TYR A 42 -12.18 -8.69 7.52
C TYR A 42 -11.40 -9.66 6.63
N ALA A 43 -10.82 -10.74 7.19
CA ALA A 43 -10.04 -11.73 6.45
C ALA A 43 -10.78 -12.28 5.23
N LYS A 44 -12.06 -12.68 5.41
CA LYS A 44 -12.90 -13.25 4.34
C LYS A 44 -13.03 -12.30 3.14
N TYR A 45 -13.33 -11.02 3.40
CA TYR A 45 -13.49 -10.00 2.37
C TYR A 45 -12.16 -9.68 1.67
N ARG A 46 -11.07 -9.56 2.43
CA ARG A 46 -9.72 -9.30 1.89
C ARG A 46 -9.27 -10.42 0.94
N ILE A 47 -9.55 -11.68 1.29
CA ILE A 47 -9.23 -12.83 0.44
C ILE A 47 -10.10 -12.84 -0.82
N ALA A 48 -11.41 -12.61 -0.70
CA ALA A 48 -12.32 -12.57 -1.84
C ALA A 48 -11.94 -11.48 -2.88
N ILE A 49 -11.58 -10.27 -2.42
CA ILE A 49 -11.12 -9.19 -3.30
C ILE A 49 -9.83 -9.57 -4.02
N LYS A 50 -8.89 -10.22 -3.33
CA LYS A 50 -7.64 -10.68 -3.94
C LYS A 50 -7.90 -11.70 -5.05
N LEU A 51 -8.73 -12.70 -4.79
CA LEU A 51 -9.06 -13.76 -5.74
C LEU A 51 -9.84 -13.25 -6.95
N THR A 52 -10.81 -12.37 -6.73
CA THR A 52 -11.58 -11.75 -7.83
C THR A 52 -10.67 -10.90 -8.72
N LYS A 53 -9.78 -10.10 -8.12
CA LYS A 53 -8.78 -9.33 -8.88
C LYS A 53 -7.86 -10.24 -9.70
N GLU A 54 -7.35 -11.33 -9.13
CA GLU A 54 -6.52 -12.30 -9.84
C GLU A 54 -7.27 -12.95 -11.02
N ARG A 55 -8.54 -13.32 -10.83
CA ARG A 55 -9.38 -13.84 -11.92
C ARG A 55 -9.56 -12.84 -13.05
N THR A 56 -9.92 -11.59 -12.74
CA THR A 56 -10.10 -10.55 -13.76
C THR A 56 -8.82 -10.26 -14.56
N LEU A 57 -7.64 -10.43 -13.96
CA LEU A 57 -6.35 -10.25 -14.65
C LEU A 57 -6.03 -11.41 -15.59
N ASN A 58 -6.54 -12.61 -15.31
CA ASN A 58 -6.31 -13.79 -16.14
C ASN A 58 -7.31 -13.91 -17.30
N GLU A 59 -8.48 -13.27 -17.15
CA GLU A 59 -9.54 -13.24 -18.16
C GLU A 59 -9.39 -12.07 -19.16
N ALA A 60 -8.53 -11.09 -18.86
CA ALA A 60 -8.18 -9.95 -19.70
C ALA A 60 -6.90 -10.19 -20.51
#